data_AF-A0A2R6EVS9-F1
#
_entry.id   AF-A0A2R6EVS9-F1
#
_cell.length_a   1.000
_cell.length_b   1.000
_cell.length_c   1.000
_cell.angle_alpha   90.00
_cell.angle_beta   90.00
_cell.angle_gamma   90.00
#
_symmetry.space_group_name_H-M   'P 1'
#
loop_
_entity.id
_entity.type
_entity.pdbx_description
1 polymer ?
#
loop_
_entity_poly.entity_id
_entity_poly.type
_entity_poly.pdbx_seq_one_letter_code
_entity_poly.pdbx_strand_id
1 'polypeptide(L)'
;MPTEELPEQAPGKYVPFGQQSYYLPEELPPSREIELGPGFHETLQDAIYQLGRLEGISEETDASPIVYTSLVRREAVESVLIEGADLELEDLFRPSDIDRGETNKDLREGLNYEEAVREGADRVVEAGEISIDLIHNFHQTIMAGVRDEGDETG
;
A
#
# COMPACT_ATOMS: atom_id res chain seq x y z
N MET A 1 -3.74 14.41 28.53
CA MET A 1 -4.43 13.13 28.86
C MET A 1 -3.37 12.17 29.36
N PRO A 2 -3.67 11.22 30.28
CA PRO A 2 -2.66 10.26 30.68
C PRO A 2 -2.27 9.44 29.45
N THR A 3 -0.97 9.39 29.14
CA THR A 3 -0.43 8.48 28.13
C THR A 3 -0.86 7.08 28.55
N GLU A 4 -1.68 6.40 27.75
CA GLU A 4 -2.00 4.99 28.00
C GLU A 4 -0.66 4.24 28.09
N GLU A 5 -0.39 3.65 29.25
CA GLU A 5 0.81 2.84 29.43
C GLU A 5 0.69 1.63 28.52
N LEU A 6 1.66 1.48 27.61
CA LEU A 6 1.74 0.31 26.76
C LEU A 6 1.94 -0.94 27.62
N PRO A 7 1.39 -2.10 27.20
CA PRO A 7 1.74 -3.37 27.82
C PRO A 7 3.27 -3.54 27.87
N GLU A 8 3.81 -4.18 28.92
CA GLU A 8 5.26 -4.43 29.05
C GLU A 8 5.86 -5.19 27.83
N GLN A 9 5.00 -5.86 27.06
CA GLN A 9 5.35 -6.64 25.88
C GLN A 9 5.26 -5.86 24.56
N ALA A 10 4.83 -4.60 24.57
CA ALA A 10 4.73 -3.81 23.34
C ALA A 10 6.12 -3.58 22.70
N PRO A 11 6.26 -3.73 21.37
CA PRO A 11 7.52 -3.57 20.66
C PRO A 11 7.81 -2.08 20.37
N GLY A 12 7.86 -1.26 21.41
CA GLY A 12 8.04 0.18 21.29
C GLY A 12 7.66 0.94 22.56
N LYS A 13 7.77 2.26 22.49
CA LYS A 13 7.48 3.16 23.61
C LYS A 13 6.82 4.44 23.16
N TYR A 14 5.99 5.03 24.01
CA TYR A 14 5.55 6.41 23.82
C TYR A 14 6.65 7.39 24.19
N VAL A 15 6.97 8.29 23.27
CA VAL A 15 7.93 9.39 23.47
C VAL A 15 7.15 10.69 23.57
N PRO A 16 7.31 11.47 24.66
CA PRO A 16 6.65 12.77 24.80
C PRO A 16 7.09 13.76 23.70
N PHE A 17 6.13 14.43 23.05
CA PHE A 17 6.38 15.44 22.02
C PHE A 17 5.34 16.57 22.05
N GLY A 18 5.71 17.72 22.61
CA GLY A 18 4.77 18.84 22.76
C GLY A 18 3.61 18.48 23.70
N GLN A 19 2.37 18.57 23.20
CA GLN A 19 1.16 18.28 23.99
C GLN A 19 0.73 16.80 23.95
N GLN A 20 1.33 15.98 23.07
CA GLN A 20 0.97 14.59 22.86
C GLN A 20 2.22 13.70 22.86
N SER A 21 2.05 12.39 23.06
CA SER A 21 3.14 11.43 22.87
C SER A 21 2.98 10.76 21.52
N TYR A 22 4.08 10.43 20.84
CA TYR A 22 4.05 9.58 19.65
C TYR A 22 4.62 8.19 19.96
N TYR A 23 4.17 7.17 19.22
CA TYR A 23 4.69 5.82 19.35
C TYR A 23 6.01 5.68 18.59
N LEU A 24 7.08 5.31 19.29
CA LEU A 24 8.37 4.97 18.69
C LEU A 24 8.53 3.43 18.72
N PRO A 25 8.43 2.75 17.56
CA PRO A 25 8.66 1.30 17.50
C PRO A 25 10.12 0.94 17.82
N GLU A 26 10.34 -0.28 18.30
CA GLU A 26 11.69 -0.87 18.34
C GLU A 26 12.26 -1.03 16.92
N GLU A 27 13.59 -0.95 16.78
CA GLU A 27 14.26 -1.26 15.52
C GLU A 27 14.05 -2.73 15.13
N LEU A 28 14.01 -3.02 13.83
CA LEU A 28 13.94 -4.37 13.31
C LEU A 28 15.36 -4.98 13.18
N PRO A 29 15.53 -6.29 13.46
CA PRO A 29 14.53 -7.21 13.97
C PRO A 29 14.21 -6.91 15.44
N PRO A 30 12.98 -7.20 15.91
CA PRO A 30 12.62 -6.98 17.29
C PRO A 30 13.57 -7.73 18.22
N SER A 31 13.89 -7.11 19.35
CA SER A 31 14.81 -7.67 20.35
C SER A 31 14.27 -8.96 21.00
N ARG A 32 12.95 -9.13 20.97
CA ARG A 32 12.24 -10.31 21.48
C ARG A 32 11.96 -11.30 20.35
N GLU A 33 12.11 -12.58 20.67
CA GLU A 33 11.76 -13.67 19.78
C GLU A 33 10.26 -13.68 19.49
N ILE A 34 9.90 -13.77 18.22
CA ILE A 34 8.50 -13.89 17.79
C ILE A 34 8.15 -15.38 17.78
N GLU A 35 7.18 -15.79 18.60
CA GLU A 35 6.69 -17.17 18.60
C GLU A 35 5.85 -17.44 17.35
N LEU A 36 6.44 -18.14 16.37
CA LEU A 36 5.75 -18.59 15.17
C LEU A 36 5.16 -19.98 15.39
N GLY A 37 3.92 -20.02 15.89
CA GLY A 37 3.24 -21.26 16.21
C GLY A 37 2.75 -22.06 14.98
N PRO A 38 2.16 -23.25 15.19
CA PRO A 38 1.66 -24.11 14.10
C PRO A 38 0.70 -23.40 13.14
N GLY A 39 -0.21 -22.57 13.65
CA GLY A 39 -1.17 -21.84 12.81
C GLY A 39 -0.52 -20.81 11.88
N PHE A 40 0.61 -20.21 12.28
CA PHE A 40 1.39 -19.35 11.38
C PHE A 40 1.97 -20.17 10.23
N HIS A 41 2.55 -21.33 10.52
CA HIS A 41 3.12 -22.20 9.50
C HIS A 41 2.07 -22.75 8.53
N GLU A 42 0.88 -23.11 9.03
CA GLU A 42 -0.25 -23.52 8.18
C GLU A 42 -0.66 -22.39 7.23
N THR A 43 -0.79 -21.17 7.75
CA THR A 43 -1.14 -19.98 6.95
C THR A 43 -0.07 -19.68 5.91
N LEU A 44 1.22 -19.76 6.29
CA LEU A 44 2.35 -19.55 5.40
C LEU A 44 2.37 -20.59 4.26
N GLN A 45 2.11 -21.85 4.58
CA GLN A 45 2.06 -22.93 3.58
C GLN A 45 0.92 -22.73 2.59
N ASP A 46 -0.28 -22.37 3.06
CA ASP A 46 -1.40 -22.07 2.16
C ASP A 46 -1.10 -20.85 1.29
N ALA A 47 -0.55 -19.77 1.85
CA ALA A 47 -0.17 -18.58 1.10
C ALA A 47 0.85 -18.90 -0.02
N ILE A 48 1.93 -19.63 0.31
CA ILE A 48 2.93 -20.08 -0.68
C ILE A 48 2.27 -20.96 -1.75
N TYR A 49 1.36 -21.85 -1.36
CA TYR A 49 0.65 -22.72 -2.30
C TYR A 49 -0.24 -21.93 -3.27
N GLN A 50 -1.02 -20.96 -2.78
CA GLN A 50 -1.87 -20.13 -3.66
C GLN A 50 -1.03 -19.24 -4.58
N LEU A 51 0.09 -18.68 -4.08
CA LEU A 51 1.02 -17.90 -4.91
C LEU A 51 1.64 -18.75 -6.02
N GLY A 52 2.11 -19.96 -5.71
CA GLY A 52 2.65 -20.88 -6.72
C GLY A 52 1.60 -21.33 -7.75
N ARG A 53 0.33 -21.48 -7.33
CA ARG A 53 -0.77 -21.72 -8.28
C ARG A 53 -0.99 -20.55 -9.23
N LEU A 54 -0.93 -19.32 -8.72
CA LEU A 54 -1.07 -18.11 -9.53
C LEU A 54 0.08 -17.98 -10.54
N GLU A 55 1.31 -18.23 -10.10
CA GLU A 55 2.51 -18.25 -10.94
C GLU A 55 2.35 -19.26 -12.08
N GLY A 56 1.99 -20.51 -11.76
CA GLY A 56 1.79 -21.56 -12.78
C GLY A 56 0.68 -21.25 -13.79
N ILE A 57 -0.42 -20.60 -13.38
CA ILE A 57 -1.48 -20.15 -14.32
C ILE A 57 -0.95 -19.07 -15.26
N SER A 58 -0.10 -18.17 -14.74
CA SER A 58 0.45 -17.03 -15.48
C SER A 58 1.49 -17.47 -16.52
N GLU A 59 2.25 -18.54 -16.25
CA GLU A 59 3.20 -19.12 -17.22
C GLU A 59 2.49 -19.86 -18.38
N GLU A 60 1.34 -20.49 -18.11
CA GLU A 60 0.60 -21.30 -19.09
C GLU A 60 -0.35 -20.45 -19.97
N THR A 61 -0.50 -19.16 -19.70
CA THR A 61 -1.47 -18.29 -20.38
C THR A 61 -0.82 -17.01 -20.90
N ASP A 62 -1.03 -16.69 -22.19
CA ASP A 62 -0.83 -15.34 -22.70
C ASP A 62 -1.91 -14.41 -22.11
N ALA A 63 -1.74 -14.02 -20.85
CA ALA A 63 -2.68 -13.15 -20.16
C ALA A 63 -2.80 -11.85 -20.96
N SER A 64 -4.01 -11.57 -21.46
CA SER A 64 -4.27 -10.33 -22.19
C SER A 64 -3.85 -9.13 -21.32
N PRO A 65 -3.19 -8.10 -21.89
CA PRO A 65 -2.87 -6.87 -21.16
C PRO A 65 -4.06 -6.27 -20.42
N ILE A 66 -5.29 -6.53 -20.89
CA ILE A 66 -6.55 -6.12 -20.25
C ILE A 66 -6.74 -6.80 -18.89
N VAL A 67 -6.40 -8.08 -18.74
CA VAL A 67 -6.55 -8.81 -17.47
C VAL A 67 -5.61 -8.23 -16.42
N TYR A 68 -4.34 -8.06 -16.76
CA TYR A 68 -3.35 -7.45 -15.88
C TYR A 68 -3.78 -6.04 -15.46
N THR A 69 -4.16 -5.21 -16.44
CA THR A 69 -4.68 -3.85 -16.19
C THR A 69 -5.88 -3.85 -15.25
N SER A 70 -6.81 -4.79 -15.41
CA SER A 70 -8.00 -4.88 -14.56
C SER A 70 -7.66 -5.26 -13.12
N LEU A 71 -6.69 -6.15 -12.92
CA LEU A 71 -6.24 -6.55 -11.58
C LEU A 71 -5.53 -5.39 -10.87
N VAL A 72 -4.63 -4.69 -11.57
CA VAL A 72 -3.93 -3.51 -11.00
C VAL A 72 -4.93 -2.41 -10.64
N ARG A 73 -5.90 -2.12 -11.51
CA ARG A 73 -6.93 -1.12 -11.23
C ARG A 73 -7.83 -1.50 -10.07
N ARG A 74 -8.16 -2.79 -9.95
CA ARG A 74 -8.94 -3.29 -8.82
C ARG A 74 -8.17 -3.10 -7.52
N GLU A 75 -6.90 -3.46 -7.48
CA GLU A 75 -6.03 -3.25 -6.31
C GLU A 75 -5.89 -1.75 -5.97
N ALA A 76 -5.75 -0.89 -6.98
CA ALA A 76 -5.69 0.56 -6.80
C ALA A 76 -6.96 1.09 -6.14
N VAL A 77 -8.14 0.69 -6.64
CA VAL A 77 -9.44 1.07 -6.04
C VAL A 77 -9.54 0.55 -4.61
N GLU A 78 -9.27 -0.74 -4.38
CA GLU A 78 -9.34 -1.32 -3.04
C GLU A 78 -8.39 -0.62 -2.05
N SER A 79 -7.21 -0.15 -2.53
CA SER A 79 -6.24 0.62 -1.72
C SER A 79 -6.75 2.01 -1.36
N VAL A 80 -7.21 2.80 -2.34
CA VAL A 80 -7.69 4.18 -2.05
C VAL A 80 -8.98 4.19 -1.23
N LEU A 81 -9.83 3.15 -1.36
CA LEU A 81 -11.04 3.01 -0.52
C LEU A 81 -10.71 2.81 0.96
N ILE A 82 -9.57 2.19 1.30
CA ILE A 82 -9.11 2.07 2.70
C ILE A 82 -8.79 3.46 3.27
N GLU A 83 -8.36 4.40 2.43
CA GLU A 83 -8.04 5.79 2.80
C GLU A 83 -9.28 6.70 2.84
N GLY A 84 -10.45 6.18 2.47
CA GLY A 84 -11.74 6.88 2.54
C GLY A 84 -12.16 7.60 1.26
N ALA A 85 -11.52 7.28 0.12
CA ALA A 85 -11.90 7.80 -1.20
C ALA A 85 -13.29 7.32 -1.65
N ASP A 86 -13.92 8.04 -2.56
CA ASP A 86 -15.16 7.67 -3.26
C ASP A 86 -14.84 7.39 -4.74
N LEU A 87 -14.47 6.13 -5.02
CA LEU A 87 -14.04 5.70 -6.35
C LEU A 87 -14.56 4.29 -6.68
N GLU A 88 -15.15 4.13 -7.86
CA GLU A 88 -15.57 2.84 -8.38
C GLU A 88 -14.56 2.31 -9.43
N LEU A 89 -14.50 0.99 -9.62
CA LEU A 89 -13.58 0.41 -10.60
C LEU A 89 -13.84 0.92 -12.04
N GLU A 90 -15.11 1.15 -12.38
CA GLU A 90 -15.53 1.61 -13.70
C GLU A 90 -14.97 3.00 -14.05
N ASP A 91 -14.72 3.82 -13.03
CA ASP A 91 -14.18 5.16 -13.14
C ASP A 91 -12.77 5.16 -13.75
N LEU A 92 -11.92 4.18 -13.37
CA LEU A 92 -10.57 4.03 -13.96
C LEU A 92 -10.63 3.57 -15.42
N PHE A 93 -11.70 2.90 -15.85
CA PHE A 93 -11.90 2.53 -17.25
C PHE A 93 -12.46 3.66 -18.11
N ARG A 94 -13.08 4.68 -17.49
CA ARG A 94 -13.72 5.80 -18.18
C ARG A 94 -13.38 7.14 -17.53
N PRO A 95 -12.09 7.49 -17.41
CA PRO A 95 -11.69 8.70 -16.70
C PRO A 95 -12.19 9.99 -17.38
N SER A 96 -12.49 9.94 -18.68
CA SER A 96 -13.04 11.08 -19.43
C SER A 96 -14.50 11.40 -19.09
N ASP A 97 -15.23 10.46 -18.49
CA ASP A 97 -16.66 10.58 -18.23
C ASP A 97 -16.95 11.22 -16.86
N ILE A 98 -15.89 11.54 -16.09
CA ILE A 98 -15.97 12.07 -14.72
C ILE A 98 -15.65 13.57 -14.72
N ASP A 99 -16.69 14.37 -14.51
CA ASP A 99 -16.60 15.84 -14.39
C ASP A 99 -17.16 16.31 -13.04
N ARG A 100 -16.60 15.79 -11.94
CA ARG A 100 -17.03 16.10 -10.56
C ARG A 100 -15.83 16.31 -9.62
N GLY A 101 -15.59 17.56 -9.23
CA GLY A 101 -14.70 18.02 -8.14
C GLY A 101 -13.85 16.97 -7.41
N GLU A 102 -14.26 16.57 -6.20
CA GLU A 102 -13.53 15.63 -5.32
C GLU A 102 -13.35 14.24 -5.93
N THR A 103 -14.34 13.71 -6.66
CA THR A 103 -14.22 12.46 -7.44
C THR A 103 -13.09 12.53 -8.48
N ASN A 104 -12.69 13.73 -8.94
CA ASN A 104 -11.52 13.89 -9.81
C ASN A 104 -10.20 13.65 -9.07
N LYS A 105 -10.10 14.04 -7.78
CA LYS A 105 -8.90 13.80 -6.96
C LYS A 105 -8.75 12.31 -6.65
N ASP A 106 -9.83 11.66 -6.22
CA ASP A 106 -9.82 10.23 -5.92
C ASP A 106 -9.54 9.39 -7.17
N LEU A 107 -10.14 9.76 -8.31
CA LEU A 107 -9.81 9.14 -9.61
C LEU A 107 -8.34 9.35 -9.97
N ARG A 108 -7.81 10.56 -9.78
CA ARG A 108 -6.40 10.87 -10.03
C ARG A 108 -5.49 10.02 -9.15
N GLU A 109 -5.83 9.84 -7.88
CA GLU A 109 -5.06 9.01 -6.96
C GLU A 109 -5.06 7.54 -7.38
N GLY A 110 -6.21 7.00 -7.78
CA GLY A 110 -6.31 5.65 -8.34
C GLY A 110 -5.48 5.46 -9.62
N LEU A 111 -5.47 6.47 -10.51
CA LEU A 111 -4.64 6.46 -11.72
C LEU A 111 -3.14 6.55 -11.41
N ASN A 112 -2.76 7.41 -10.46
CA ASN A 112 -1.38 7.55 -10.01
C ASN A 112 -0.89 6.26 -9.31
N TYR A 113 -1.77 5.55 -8.59
CA TYR A 113 -1.48 4.26 -8.00
C TYR A 113 -1.24 3.19 -9.08
N GLU A 114 -2.08 3.12 -10.11
CA GLU A 114 -1.86 2.25 -11.27
C GLU A 114 -0.48 2.51 -11.91
N GLU A 115 -0.13 3.78 -12.10
CA GLU A 115 1.17 4.18 -12.64
C GLU A 115 2.33 3.77 -11.73
N ALA A 116 2.21 4.05 -10.42
CA ALA A 116 3.23 3.70 -9.43
C ALA A 116 3.49 2.19 -9.35
N VAL A 117 2.45 1.35 -9.41
CA VAL A 117 2.60 -0.11 -9.40
C VAL A 117 3.30 -0.60 -10.67
N ARG A 118 2.90 -0.09 -11.85
CA ARG A 118 3.49 -0.50 -13.12
C ARG A 118 4.96 -0.11 -13.22
N GLU A 119 5.26 1.18 -13.07
CA GLU A 119 6.65 1.65 -13.11
C GLU A 119 7.47 1.05 -11.98
N GLY A 120 6.85 0.85 -10.83
CA GLY A 120 7.51 0.32 -9.66
C GLY A 120 7.95 -1.13 -9.82
N ALA A 121 7.10 -1.96 -10.41
CA ALA A 121 7.46 -3.34 -10.73
C ALA A 121 8.70 -3.38 -11.65
N ASP A 122 8.72 -2.55 -12.70
CA ASP A 122 9.87 -2.48 -13.62
C ASP A 122 11.14 -2.03 -12.89
N ARG A 123 11.06 -0.99 -12.05
CA ARG A 123 12.21 -0.51 -11.27
C ARG A 123 12.71 -1.52 -10.26
N VAL A 124 11.84 -2.29 -9.61
CA VAL A 124 12.24 -3.38 -8.70
C VAL A 124 13.00 -4.46 -9.45
N VAL A 125 12.53 -4.85 -10.64
CA VAL A 125 13.20 -5.83 -11.48
C VAL A 125 14.58 -5.33 -11.93
N GLU A 126 14.69 -4.06 -12.31
CA GLU A 126 15.95 -3.46 -12.75
C GLU A 126 16.96 -3.26 -11.60
N ALA A 127 16.52 -2.77 -10.45
CA ALA A 127 17.38 -2.50 -9.30
C ALA A 127 17.74 -3.77 -8.52
N GLY A 128 16.87 -4.79 -8.54
CA GLY A 128 17.04 -6.03 -7.78
C GLY A 128 16.83 -5.90 -6.27
N GLU A 129 16.42 -4.73 -5.78
CA GLU A 129 16.15 -4.46 -4.36
C GLU A 129 15.07 -3.39 -4.16
N ILE A 130 14.42 -3.42 -2.99
CA ILE A 130 13.49 -2.38 -2.55
C ILE A 130 14.26 -1.43 -1.63
N SER A 131 14.34 -0.15 -2.02
CA SER A 131 15.06 0.89 -1.28
C SER A 131 14.13 2.01 -0.78
N ILE A 132 14.62 2.81 0.18
CA ILE A 132 13.90 4.00 0.66
C ILE A 132 13.66 4.99 -0.50
N ASP A 133 14.65 5.15 -1.38
CA ASP A 133 14.51 6.03 -2.54
C ASP A 133 13.41 5.54 -3.49
N LEU A 134 13.29 4.22 -3.69
CA LEU A 134 12.20 3.64 -4.48
C LEU A 134 10.83 3.95 -3.85
N ILE A 135 10.71 3.77 -2.53
CA ILE A 135 9.47 4.07 -1.79
C ILE A 135 9.12 5.57 -1.89
N HIS A 136 10.11 6.46 -1.76
CA HIS A 136 9.90 7.89 -1.94
C HIS A 136 9.41 8.23 -3.35
N ASN A 137 9.95 7.58 -4.38
CA ASN A 137 9.50 7.77 -5.76
C ASN A 137 8.04 7.31 -5.92
N PHE A 138 7.66 6.15 -5.39
CA PHE A 138 6.25 5.70 -5.43
C PHE A 138 5.33 6.70 -4.75
N HIS A 139 5.71 7.17 -3.56
CA HIS A 139 4.93 8.18 -2.86
C HIS A 139 4.78 9.48 -3.67
N GLN A 140 5.85 9.95 -4.31
CA GLN A 140 5.78 11.14 -5.17
C GLN A 140 4.83 10.95 -6.35
N THR A 141 4.86 9.79 -7.00
CA THR A 141 3.93 9.46 -8.09
C THR A 141 2.49 9.43 -7.59
N ILE A 142 2.20 8.67 -6.52
CA ILE A 142 0.84 8.54 -5.97
C ILE A 142 0.28 9.92 -5.58
N MET A 143 1.09 10.77 -4.94
CA MET A 143 0.68 12.10 -4.46
C MET A 143 0.63 13.19 -5.55
N ALA A 144 1.01 12.88 -6.79
CA ALA A 144 1.10 13.87 -7.86
C ALA A 144 -0.28 14.46 -8.22
N GLY A 145 -0.51 15.72 -7.86
CA GLY A 145 -1.74 16.44 -8.20
C GLY A 145 -2.99 16.02 -7.43
N VAL A 146 -2.84 15.28 -6.32
CA VAL A 146 -3.95 14.86 -5.44
C VAL A 146 -3.96 15.55 -4.07
N ARG A 147 -2.85 16.15 -3.63
CA ARG A 147 -2.79 16.91 -2.39
C ARG A 147 -3.17 18.39 -2.57
N ASP A 148 -4.03 18.89 -1.68
CA ASP A 148 -3.92 20.27 -1.20
C ASP A 148 -2.69 20.35 -0.29
N GLU A 149 -1.91 21.41 -0.41
CA GLU A 149 -0.78 21.71 0.46
C GLU A 149 -1.24 21.59 1.92
N GLY A 150 -0.52 20.82 2.74
CA GLY A 150 -0.79 20.71 4.17
C GLY A 150 -0.45 22.02 4.89
N ASP A 151 -1.27 23.06 4.71
CA ASP A 151 -1.10 24.36 5.38
C ASP A 151 -1.73 24.40 6.78
N GLU A 152 -2.34 23.31 7.26
CA GLU A 152 -2.79 23.21 8.64
C GLU A 152 -2.36 21.88 9.26
N THR A 153 -1.14 21.87 9.80
CA THR A 153 -0.80 20.95 10.89
C THR A 153 -1.43 21.52 12.17
N GLY A 154 -2.59 20.97 12.55
CA GLY A 154 -3.23 21.24 13.85
C GLY A 154 -2.50 20.60 15.02
#